data_AF-A0A6B8RPD6-F1
#
_entry.id   AF-A0A6B8RPD6-F1
#
_cell.length_a   1.000
_cell.length_b   1.000
_cell.length_c   1.000
_cell.angle_alpha   90.00
_cell.angle_beta   90.00
_cell.angle_gamma   90.00
#
_symmetry.space_group_name_H-M   'P 1'
#
loop_
_entity.id
_entity.type
_entity.pdbx_description
1 polymer ?
#
loop_
_entity_poly.entity_id
_entity_poly.type
_entity_poly.pdbx_seq_one_letter_code
_entity_poly.pdbx_strand_id
1 'polypeptide(L)'
;MNVFGSGSRLINRGGEKLEIQTEIEHIKKSIYGDQQSYSVLVRKYSNAIYSVAYSILNDFHAAQDIAQDAFVKAWFNIDQLKDPSKFGAWVISIARNLCNDRLRKHKILEMPLNEAFDIPDEVTLEEIINRKSDSETIWRAVSVLDKKYRFITLMYFIGGFNAREISKLLEIPVPTVESRLRRSKALLKKELIELVENAANEKKLGEAFIGKVKARIKNVSVVFLVASLEESINFYEEIGFVSEDIGGHIHMNYGGATFILHEVKQNIDVRPFSAAVGGLYFDAFCYTDPEGLRHLVEVFQFKGVEIVNGPHWTERWSEVTIRDNNGYQIAFGANNE
;
A
#
# COMPACT_ATOMS: atom_id res chain seq x y z
N MET A 1 -25.45 -33.18 19.32
CA MET A 1 -26.06 -31.85 19.17
C MET A 1 -25.23 -31.11 18.12
N ASN A 2 -25.82 -30.93 16.93
CA ASN A 2 -25.15 -30.41 15.73
C ASN A 2 -24.88 -28.91 15.85
N VAL A 3 -23.64 -28.47 15.58
CA VAL A 3 -23.33 -27.07 15.26
C VAL A 3 -22.33 -27.02 14.08
N PHE A 4 -22.63 -27.76 13.02
CA PHE A 4 -22.08 -27.44 11.70
C PHE A 4 -23.08 -26.53 10.98
N GLY A 5 -22.92 -25.24 11.19
CA GLY A 5 -23.57 -24.21 10.39
C GLY A 5 -22.84 -24.08 9.06
N SER A 6 -23.28 -24.85 8.06
CA SER A 6 -23.11 -24.51 6.65
C SER A 6 -23.62 -23.08 6.44
N GLY A 7 -22.70 -22.13 6.37
CA GLY A 7 -22.99 -20.74 6.09
C GLY A 7 -23.43 -20.56 4.64
N SER A 8 -24.71 -20.82 4.39
CA SER A 8 -25.45 -20.26 3.26
C SER A 8 -25.35 -18.74 3.33
N ARG A 9 -24.30 -18.15 2.74
CA ARG A 9 -24.23 -16.71 2.52
C ARG A 9 -25.15 -16.36 1.36
N LEU A 10 -26.42 -16.17 1.70
CA LEU A 10 -27.34 -15.41 0.87
C LEU A 10 -26.73 -14.01 0.68
N ILE A 11 -26.36 -13.72 -0.55
CA ILE A 11 -25.77 -12.44 -0.96
C ILE A 11 -26.87 -11.41 -0.84
N ASN A 12 -26.83 -10.61 0.22
CA ASN A 12 -27.71 -9.46 0.33
C ASN A 12 -27.15 -8.36 -0.59
N ARG A 13 -27.80 -8.14 -1.75
CA ARG A 13 -27.44 -7.05 -2.69
C ARG A 13 -27.41 -5.68 -2.00
N GLY A 14 -28.14 -5.51 -0.90
CA GLY A 14 -28.08 -4.29 -0.07
C GLY A 14 -26.79 -4.16 0.77
N GLY A 15 -26.25 -5.28 1.27
CA GLY A 15 -25.03 -5.28 2.08
C GLY A 15 -23.76 -5.07 1.26
N GLU A 16 -23.67 -5.70 0.09
CA GLU A 16 -22.54 -5.54 -0.83
C GLU A 16 -22.40 -4.09 -1.34
N LYS A 17 -23.53 -3.41 -1.58
CA LYS A 17 -23.55 -2.01 -1.99
C LYS A 17 -23.11 -1.07 -0.87
N LEU A 18 -23.46 -1.37 0.38
CA LEU A 18 -23.04 -0.60 1.56
C LEU A 18 -21.53 -0.75 1.81
N GLU A 19 -20.99 -1.97 1.75
CA GLU A 19 -19.55 -2.21 1.90
C GLU A 19 -18.70 -1.52 0.82
N ILE A 20 -19.17 -1.51 -0.43
CA ILE A 20 -18.51 -0.79 -1.53
C ILE A 20 -18.51 0.72 -1.28
N GLN A 21 -19.62 1.27 -0.78
CA GLN A 21 -19.73 2.70 -0.49
C GLN A 21 -18.79 3.12 0.64
N THR A 22 -18.70 2.31 1.70
CA THR A 22 -17.75 2.52 2.81
C THR A 22 -16.30 2.41 2.37
N GLU A 23 -15.97 1.47 1.48
CA GLU A 23 -14.62 1.35 0.92
C GLU A 23 -14.23 2.56 0.08
N ILE A 24 -15.11 3.02 -0.82
CA ILE A 24 -14.86 4.22 -1.63
C ILE A 24 -14.63 5.44 -0.74
N GLU A 25 -15.37 5.55 0.38
CA GLU A 25 -15.17 6.61 1.35
C GLU A 25 -13.78 6.55 1.99
N HIS A 26 -13.34 5.37 2.45
CA HIS A 26 -11.99 5.21 2.98
C HIS A 26 -10.91 5.55 1.95
N ILE A 27 -11.10 5.21 0.67
CA ILE A 27 -10.15 5.55 -0.39
C ILE A 27 -10.09 7.07 -0.59
N LYS A 28 -11.24 7.74 -0.65
CA LYS A 28 -11.29 9.20 -0.76
C LYS A 28 -10.60 9.87 0.42
N LYS A 29 -10.92 9.46 1.65
CA LYS A 29 -10.25 9.95 2.87
C LYS A 29 -8.73 9.70 2.81
N SER A 30 -8.31 8.55 2.29
CA SER A 30 -6.88 8.22 2.09
C SER A 30 -6.20 9.04 0.99
N ILE A 31 -6.93 9.54 -0.01
CA ILE A 31 -6.38 10.47 -1.01
C ILE A 31 -6.01 11.80 -0.37
N TYR A 32 -6.84 12.25 0.57
CA TYR A 32 -6.53 13.36 1.47
C TYR A 32 -5.69 12.91 2.67
N GLY A 33 -5.02 11.74 2.54
CA GLY A 33 -4.14 11.04 3.48
C GLY A 33 -4.60 10.90 4.93
N ASP A 34 -5.88 10.59 5.14
CA ASP A 34 -6.33 9.94 6.36
C ASP A 34 -5.68 8.54 6.50
N GLN A 35 -4.68 8.47 7.38
CA GLN A 35 -3.95 7.23 7.68
C GLN A 35 -4.86 6.18 8.31
N GLN A 36 -5.91 6.56 9.04
CA GLN A 36 -6.81 5.58 9.67
C GLN A 36 -7.69 4.92 8.61
N SER A 37 -8.28 5.68 7.70
CA SER A 37 -8.98 5.12 6.54
C SER A 37 -8.08 4.24 5.69
N TYR A 38 -6.84 4.66 5.46
CA TYR A 38 -5.90 3.84 4.70
C TYR A 38 -5.54 2.54 5.41
N SER A 39 -5.51 2.55 6.73
CA SER A 39 -5.26 1.34 7.52
C SER A 39 -6.39 0.32 7.41
N VAL A 40 -7.64 0.78 7.22
CA VAL A 40 -8.76 -0.10 6.88
C VAL A 40 -8.52 -0.76 5.52
N LEU A 41 -8.03 -0.01 4.53
CA LEU A 41 -7.67 -0.54 3.21
C LEU A 41 -6.50 -1.53 3.28
N VAL A 42 -5.44 -1.21 4.03
CA VAL A 42 -4.29 -2.10 4.25
C VAL A 42 -4.76 -3.40 4.87
N ARG A 43 -5.60 -3.34 5.91
CA ARG A 43 -6.18 -4.53 6.55
C ARG A 43 -6.93 -5.38 5.54
N LYS A 44 -7.82 -4.76 4.76
CA LYS A 44 -8.65 -5.46 3.77
C LYS A 44 -7.82 -6.15 2.68
N TYR A 45 -6.79 -5.49 2.16
CA TYR A 45 -6.05 -5.97 0.99
C TYR A 45 -4.74 -6.69 1.30
N SER A 46 -4.24 -6.63 2.54
CA SER A 46 -2.91 -7.14 2.89
C SER A 46 -2.70 -8.60 2.52
N ASN A 47 -3.66 -9.46 2.87
CA ASN A 47 -3.59 -10.88 2.54
C ASN A 47 -3.67 -11.13 1.03
N ALA A 48 -4.40 -10.30 0.28
CA ALA A 48 -4.47 -10.38 -1.18
C ALA A 48 -3.10 -10.07 -1.80
N ILE A 49 -2.53 -8.92 -1.42
CA ILE A 49 -1.24 -8.46 -1.97
C ILE A 49 -0.14 -9.44 -1.62
N TYR A 50 -0.10 -9.91 -0.38
CA TYR A 50 0.82 -10.95 0.06
C TYR A 50 0.64 -12.24 -0.76
N SER A 51 -0.60 -12.68 -0.99
CA SER A 51 -0.90 -13.86 -1.82
C SER A 51 -0.38 -13.71 -3.25
N VAL A 52 -0.54 -12.53 -3.84
CA VAL A 52 0.00 -12.20 -5.17
C VAL A 52 1.52 -12.28 -5.16
N ALA A 53 2.17 -11.61 -4.21
CA ALA A 53 3.62 -11.56 -4.14
C ALA A 53 4.23 -12.95 -3.90
N TYR A 54 3.66 -13.71 -2.97
CA TYR A 54 4.08 -15.08 -2.69
C TYR A 54 3.85 -16.00 -3.90
N SER A 55 2.76 -15.83 -4.64
CA SER A 55 2.51 -16.63 -5.85
C SER A 55 3.58 -16.44 -6.94
N ILE A 56 4.27 -15.29 -6.94
CA ILE A 56 5.29 -14.91 -7.93
C ILE A 56 6.69 -15.26 -7.42
N LEU A 57 7.00 -14.91 -6.17
CA LEU A 57 8.34 -15.02 -5.58
C LEU A 57 8.60 -16.36 -4.90
N ASN A 58 7.53 -17.03 -4.44
CA ASN A 58 7.62 -18.27 -3.67
C ASN A 58 8.47 -18.18 -2.38
N ASP A 59 8.60 -16.97 -1.82
CA ASP A 59 9.36 -16.67 -0.62
C ASP A 59 8.48 -15.85 0.32
N PHE A 60 8.35 -16.31 1.57
CA PHE A 60 7.50 -15.70 2.58
C PHE A 60 7.96 -14.28 2.95
N HIS A 61 9.25 -14.13 3.24
CA HIS A 61 9.82 -12.87 3.71
C HIS A 61 9.84 -11.84 2.57
N ALA A 62 10.28 -12.26 1.38
CA ALA A 62 10.27 -11.38 0.21
C ALA A 62 8.84 -10.96 -0.17
N ALA A 63 7.86 -11.86 -0.06
CA ALA A 63 6.45 -11.51 -0.29
C ALA A 63 5.91 -10.51 0.73
N GLN A 64 6.29 -10.64 2.01
CA GLN A 64 5.93 -9.69 3.05
C GLN A 64 6.54 -8.30 2.80
N ASP A 65 7.80 -8.25 2.38
CA ASP A 65 8.49 -7.00 2.05
C ASP A 65 7.84 -6.31 0.83
N ILE A 66 7.57 -7.06 -0.24
CA ILE A 66 6.84 -6.53 -1.39
C ILE A 66 5.46 -6.02 -0.98
N ALA A 67 4.74 -6.71 -0.09
CA ALA A 67 3.43 -6.25 0.35
C ALA A 67 3.53 -4.91 1.09
N GLN A 68 4.53 -4.73 1.96
CA GLN A 68 4.77 -3.45 2.63
C GLN A 68 5.10 -2.36 1.60
N ASP A 69 6.06 -2.61 0.72
CA ASP A 69 6.49 -1.64 -0.31
C ASP A 69 5.35 -1.27 -1.26
N ALA A 70 4.49 -2.23 -1.60
CA ALA A 70 3.33 -1.99 -2.45
C ALA A 70 2.34 -1.04 -1.77
N PHE A 71 2.04 -1.23 -0.48
CA PHE A 71 1.19 -0.29 0.25
C PHE A 71 1.87 1.07 0.43
N VAL A 72 3.14 1.13 0.82
CA VAL A 72 3.84 2.41 0.94
C VAL A 72 3.83 3.16 -0.40
N LYS A 73 4.12 2.48 -1.50
CA LYS A 73 4.06 3.08 -2.84
C LYS A 73 2.64 3.47 -3.24
N ALA A 74 1.64 2.65 -2.89
CA ALA A 74 0.24 2.97 -3.14
C ALA A 74 -0.22 4.18 -2.35
N TRP A 75 0.19 4.34 -1.09
CA TRP A 75 -0.07 5.53 -0.30
C TRP A 75 0.43 6.79 -1.02
N PHE A 76 1.68 6.79 -1.47
CA PHE A 76 2.29 7.95 -2.15
C PHE A 76 1.76 8.25 -3.56
N ASN A 77 0.96 7.37 -4.14
CA ASN A 77 0.43 7.55 -5.51
C ASN A 77 -1.10 7.39 -5.54
N ILE A 78 -1.76 7.39 -4.37
CA ILE A 78 -3.20 7.08 -4.27
C ILE A 78 -4.05 8.16 -4.95
N ASP A 79 -3.56 9.38 -5.01
CA ASP A 79 -4.09 10.53 -5.75
C ASP A 79 -4.15 10.28 -7.27
N GLN A 80 -3.28 9.43 -7.81
CA GLN A 80 -3.28 9.04 -9.23
C GLN A 80 -4.38 8.02 -9.55
N LEU A 81 -5.08 7.48 -8.55
CA LEU A 81 -6.17 6.54 -8.73
C LEU A 81 -7.41 7.26 -9.27
N LYS A 82 -7.58 7.21 -10.59
CA LYS A 82 -8.72 7.85 -11.29
C LYS A 82 -10.09 7.32 -10.88
N ASP A 83 -10.17 6.04 -10.51
CA ASP A 83 -11.41 5.36 -10.14
C ASP A 83 -11.22 4.62 -8.81
N PRO A 84 -11.74 5.16 -7.69
CA PRO A 84 -11.67 4.53 -6.38
C PRO A 84 -12.19 3.09 -6.37
N SER A 85 -13.17 2.74 -7.21
CA SER A 85 -13.70 1.38 -7.26
C SER A 85 -12.69 0.34 -7.75
N LYS A 86 -11.57 0.78 -8.33
CA LYS A 86 -10.47 -0.05 -8.83
C LYS A 86 -9.27 -0.14 -7.89
N PHE A 87 -9.33 0.43 -6.68
CA PHE A 87 -8.21 0.45 -5.73
C PHE A 87 -7.57 -0.94 -5.54
N GLY A 88 -8.38 -2.00 -5.33
CA GLY A 88 -7.89 -3.36 -5.17
C GLY A 88 -7.07 -3.87 -6.36
N ALA A 89 -7.55 -3.63 -7.60
CA ALA A 89 -6.85 -4.06 -8.81
C ALA A 89 -5.57 -3.23 -9.02
N TRP A 90 -5.66 -1.93 -8.74
CA TRP A 90 -4.55 -1.00 -8.84
C TRP A 90 -3.42 -1.35 -7.87
N VAL A 91 -3.70 -1.57 -6.59
CA VAL A 91 -2.68 -1.92 -5.59
C VAL A 91 -2.04 -3.30 -5.87
N ILE A 92 -2.80 -4.25 -6.40
CA ILE A 92 -2.27 -5.55 -6.87
C ILE A 92 -1.33 -5.37 -8.06
N SER A 93 -1.63 -4.44 -8.98
CA SER A 93 -0.75 -4.14 -10.10
C SER A 93 0.61 -3.59 -9.63
N ILE A 94 0.60 -2.73 -8.61
CA ILE A 94 1.82 -2.20 -7.98
C ILE A 94 2.65 -3.36 -7.42
N ALA A 95 2.04 -4.24 -6.63
CA ALA A 95 2.73 -5.38 -6.05
C ALA A 95 3.31 -6.33 -7.10
N ARG A 96 2.57 -6.61 -8.18
CA ARG A 96 3.04 -7.43 -9.30
C ARG A 96 4.25 -6.81 -9.98
N ASN A 97 4.22 -5.50 -10.22
CA ASN A 97 5.33 -4.78 -10.83
C ASN A 97 6.57 -4.84 -9.94
N LEU A 98 6.44 -4.62 -8.63
CA LEU A 98 7.54 -4.75 -7.68
C LEU A 98 8.14 -6.17 -7.63
N CYS A 99 7.30 -7.22 -7.72
CA CYS A 99 7.79 -8.60 -7.85
C CYS A 99 8.62 -8.79 -9.12
N ASN A 100 8.12 -8.30 -10.26
CA ASN A 100 8.82 -8.40 -11.54
C ASN A 100 10.14 -7.60 -11.53
N ASP A 101 10.16 -6.43 -10.89
CA ASP A 101 11.38 -5.63 -10.70
C ASP A 101 12.42 -6.40 -9.89
N ARG A 102 12.00 -7.03 -8.80
CA ARG A 102 12.86 -7.86 -7.96
C ARG A 102 13.43 -9.05 -8.72
N LEU A 103 12.59 -9.80 -9.45
CA LEU A 103 13.04 -10.94 -10.26
C LEU A 103 14.01 -10.52 -11.37
N ARG A 104 13.79 -9.36 -12.00
CA ARG A 104 14.73 -8.81 -13.00
C ARG A 104 16.09 -8.50 -12.38
N LYS A 105 16.11 -7.86 -11.20
CA LYS A 105 17.36 -7.56 -10.47
C LYS A 105 18.09 -8.82 -10.02
N HIS A 106 17.38 -9.82 -9.52
CA HIS A 106 17.97 -11.12 -9.18
C HIS A 106 18.57 -11.82 -10.40
N LYS A 107 17.89 -11.80 -11.55
CA LYS A 107 18.42 -12.38 -12.79
C LYS A 107 19.69 -11.66 -13.31
N ILE A 108 19.83 -10.37 -13.03
CA ILE A 108 21.05 -9.60 -13.35
C ILE A 108 22.19 -9.97 -12.40
N LEU A 109 21.89 -10.27 -11.13
CA LEU A 109 22.86 -10.68 -10.11
C LEU A 109 23.26 -12.17 -10.21
N GLU A 110 22.37 -13.01 -10.77
CA GLU A 110 22.56 -14.44 -11.03
C GLU A 110 23.10 -14.72 -12.46
N MET A 111 23.92 -13.84 -13.03
CA MET A 111 24.77 -14.21 -14.17
C MET A 111 26.14 -14.69 -13.66
N PRO A 112 26.48 -15.99 -13.78
CA PRO A 112 27.87 -16.42 -13.70
C PRO A 112 28.39 -16.94 -15.05
N LEU A 113 29.71 -16.80 -15.24
CA LEU A 113 30.54 -17.61 -16.14
C LEU A 113 30.12 -19.10 -15.98
N ASN A 114 29.76 -19.79 -17.08
CA ASN A 114 29.37 -21.21 -17.19
C ASN A 114 29.30 -22.05 -15.90
N GLU A 115 28.13 -22.60 -15.58
CA GLU A 115 27.87 -24.06 -15.47
C GLU A 115 26.43 -24.37 -15.00
N ALA A 116 25.90 -25.46 -15.57
CA ALA A 116 24.68 -26.25 -15.35
C ALA A 116 23.58 -25.78 -14.36
N PHE A 117 22.34 -25.75 -14.84
CA PHE A 117 21.14 -25.99 -14.01
C PHE A 117 20.70 -27.43 -14.20
N ASP A 118 20.95 -28.28 -13.19
CA ASP A 118 20.21 -29.52 -13.00
C ASP A 118 18.79 -29.20 -12.51
N ILE A 119 17.80 -29.76 -13.19
CA ILE A 119 16.39 -29.79 -12.78
C ILE A 119 16.24 -31.08 -11.95
N PRO A 120 15.90 -31.04 -10.65
CA PRO A 120 15.62 -32.27 -9.93
C PRO A 120 14.28 -32.88 -10.32
N ASP A 121 14.32 -34.20 -10.45
CA ASP A 121 13.31 -35.14 -10.94
C ASP A 121 11.95 -35.13 -10.23
N GLU A 122 10.98 -35.76 -10.90
CA GLU A 122 9.62 -36.07 -10.44
C GLU A 122 9.56 -36.54 -8.98
N VAL A 123 9.11 -35.66 -8.08
CA VAL A 123 8.74 -36.03 -6.71
C VAL A 123 7.35 -36.66 -6.75
N THR A 124 7.27 -37.97 -6.54
CA THR A 124 6.01 -38.69 -6.39
C THR A 124 5.34 -38.33 -5.06
N LEU A 125 4.00 -38.34 -5.06
CA LEU A 125 3.14 -37.92 -3.93
C LEU A 125 3.47 -38.64 -2.61
N GLU A 126 4.14 -39.79 -2.68
CA GLU A 126 4.51 -40.64 -1.54
C GLU A 126 5.75 -40.14 -0.78
N GLU A 127 6.64 -39.34 -1.40
CA GLU A 127 7.82 -38.75 -0.72
C GLU A 127 7.47 -37.47 0.06
N ILE A 128 6.37 -36.80 -0.27
CA ILE A 128 5.88 -35.57 0.38
C ILE A 128 5.46 -35.81 1.84
N ILE A 129 5.19 -37.07 2.23
CA ILE A 129 4.57 -37.43 3.52
C ILE A 129 5.60 -37.51 4.68
N ASN A 130 6.91 -37.38 4.43
CA ASN A 130 7.92 -37.59 5.50
C ASN A 130 8.29 -36.30 6.28
N ARG A 131 7.54 -36.06 7.36
CA ARG A 131 7.79 -35.24 8.57
C ARG A 131 8.80 -34.07 8.50
N LYS A 132 8.27 -32.88 8.21
CA LYS A 132 8.50 -31.60 8.90
C LYS A 132 7.17 -30.84 8.88
N SER A 133 6.86 -30.07 9.94
CA SER A 133 5.65 -29.26 10.20
C SER A 133 4.60 -29.29 9.08
N ASP A 134 3.36 -29.72 9.37
CA ASP A 134 2.26 -29.78 8.40
C ASP A 134 2.17 -28.51 7.52
N SER A 135 2.45 -27.34 8.11
CA SER A 135 2.60 -26.04 7.44
C SER A 135 3.65 -26.02 6.30
N GLU A 136 4.85 -26.56 6.48
CA GLU A 136 5.88 -26.59 5.42
C GLU A 136 5.50 -27.49 4.24
N THR A 137 4.93 -28.66 4.52
CA THR A 137 4.48 -29.63 3.50
C THR A 137 3.39 -29.02 2.61
N ILE A 138 2.47 -28.27 3.23
CA ILE A 138 1.42 -27.54 2.54
C ILE A 138 1.98 -26.48 1.59
N TRP A 139 2.91 -25.66 2.07
CA TRP A 139 3.48 -24.57 1.28
C TRP A 139 4.30 -25.10 0.10
N ARG A 140 4.98 -26.24 0.27
CA ARG A 140 5.62 -26.96 -0.85
C ARG A 140 4.60 -27.41 -1.88
N ALA A 141 3.50 -28.03 -1.46
CA ALA A 141 2.46 -28.49 -2.40
C ALA A 141 1.79 -27.33 -3.15
N VAL A 142 1.59 -26.17 -2.51
CA VAL A 142 1.10 -24.96 -3.19
C VAL A 142 2.18 -24.37 -4.13
N SER A 143 3.45 -24.47 -3.75
CA SER A 143 4.59 -23.95 -4.54
C SER A 143 4.87 -24.72 -5.83
N VAL A 144 4.38 -25.95 -5.97
CA VAL A 144 4.53 -26.74 -7.21
C VAL A 144 3.37 -26.54 -8.19
N LEU A 145 2.27 -25.92 -7.75
CA LEU A 145 1.16 -25.58 -8.65
C LEU A 145 1.61 -24.58 -9.73
N ASP A 146 1.15 -24.74 -10.96
CA ASP A 146 1.29 -23.72 -12.01
C ASP A 146 0.87 -22.35 -11.48
N LYS A 147 1.60 -21.30 -11.89
CA LYS A 147 1.37 -19.90 -11.47
C LYS A 147 -0.11 -19.50 -11.49
N LYS A 148 -0.85 -19.88 -12.56
CA LYS A 148 -2.29 -19.56 -12.72
C LYS A 148 -3.20 -20.23 -11.68
N TYR A 149 -2.85 -21.44 -11.21
CA TYR A 149 -3.60 -22.17 -10.20
C TYR A 149 -3.20 -21.72 -8.80
N ARG A 150 -1.89 -21.56 -8.56
CA ARG A 150 -1.34 -21.04 -7.31
C ARG A 150 -1.95 -19.69 -6.95
N PHE A 151 -1.98 -18.76 -7.91
CA PHE A 151 -2.53 -17.42 -7.73
C PHE A 151 -3.98 -17.46 -7.24
N ILE A 152 -4.86 -18.18 -7.94
CA ILE A 152 -6.30 -18.25 -7.59
C ILE A 152 -6.49 -18.94 -6.25
N THR A 153 -5.69 -19.97 -5.96
CA THR A 153 -5.72 -20.70 -4.68
C THR A 153 -5.40 -19.77 -3.51
N LEU A 154 -4.29 -19.03 -3.60
CA LEU A 154 -3.85 -18.14 -2.54
C LEU A 154 -4.81 -16.96 -2.35
N MET A 155 -5.30 -16.36 -3.45
CA MET A 155 -6.30 -15.30 -3.38
C MET A 155 -7.60 -15.74 -2.68
N TYR A 156 -8.01 -16.99 -2.89
CA TYR A 156 -9.21 -17.54 -2.27
C TYR A 156 -8.99 -17.88 -0.79
N PHE A 157 -7.99 -18.70 -0.47
CA PHE A 157 -7.80 -19.22 0.89
C PHE A 157 -7.12 -18.24 1.84
N ILE A 158 -6.15 -17.47 1.35
CA ILE A 158 -5.37 -16.53 2.16
C ILE A 158 -5.92 -15.12 2.00
N GLY A 159 -6.05 -14.67 0.75
CA GLY A 159 -6.63 -13.38 0.42
C GLY A 159 -8.06 -13.22 0.94
N GLY A 160 -8.80 -14.32 1.12
CA GLY A 160 -10.16 -14.31 1.66
C GLY A 160 -11.22 -13.85 0.65
N PHE A 161 -10.86 -13.74 -0.63
CA PHE A 161 -11.77 -13.30 -1.69
C PHE A 161 -12.59 -14.46 -2.23
N ASN A 162 -13.84 -14.19 -2.55
CA ASN A 162 -14.70 -15.12 -3.25
C ASN A 162 -14.48 -15.08 -4.77
N ALA A 163 -15.04 -16.05 -5.50
CA ALA A 163 -14.81 -16.18 -6.95
C ALA A 163 -15.26 -14.96 -7.77
N ARG A 164 -16.34 -14.28 -7.35
CA ARG A 164 -16.82 -13.05 -8.01
C ARG A 164 -15.90 -11.87 -7.77
N GLU A 165 -15.41 -11.71 -6.54
CA GLU A 165 -14.45 -10.65 -6.22
C GLU A 165 -13.14 -10.86 -6.96
N ILE A 166 -12.62 -12.10 -6.99
CA ILE A 166 -11.42 -12.44 -7.76
C ILE A 166 -11.65 -12.17 -9.26
N SER A 167 -12.83 -12.52 -9.79
CA SER A 167 -13.21 -12.24 -11.18
C SER A 167 -13.17 -10.75 -11.50
N LYS A 168 -13.77 -9.91 -10.63
CA LYS A 168 -13.76 -8.45 -10.79
C LYS A 168 -12.33 -7.89 -10.69
N LEU A 169 -11.56 -8.37 -9.73
CA LEU A 169 -10.20 -7.90 -9.45
C LEU A 169 -9.20 -8.21 -10.56
N LEU A 170 -9.37 -9.36 -11.22
CA LEU A 170 -8.49 -9.84 -12.29
C LEU A 170 -9.05 -9.61 -13.68
N GLU A 171 -10.27 -9.08 -13.80
CA GLU A 171 -11.00 -8.89 -15.06
C GLU A 171 -11.07 -10.20 -15.90
N ILE A 172 -11.28 -11.34 -15.24
CA ILE A 172 -11.50 -12.65 -15.89
C ILE A 172 -12.89 -13.20 -15.56
N PRO A 173 -13.51 -14.04 -16.42
CA PRO A 173 -14.84 -14.58 -16.15
C PRO A 173 -14.90 -15.43 -14.87
N VAL A 174 -15.98 -15.31 -14.09
CA VAL A 174 -16.23 -16.14 -12.89
C VAL A 174 -16.06 -17.65 -13.17
N PRO A 175 -16.58 -18.21 -14.28
CA PRO A 175 -16.36 -19.63 -14.60
C PRO A 175 -14.88 -20.01 -14.78
N THR A 176 -14.05 -19.05 -15.21
CA THR A 176 -12.60 -19.25 -15.31
C THR A 176 -11.96 -19.31 -13.92
N VAL A 177 -12.40 -18.48 -12.98
CA VAL A 177 -11.95 -18.54 -11.58
C VAL A 177 -12.35 -19.87 -10.94
N GLU A 178 -13.62 -20.24 -11.09
CA GLU A 178 -14.17 -21.48 -10.49
C GLU A 178 -13.52 -22.73 -11.06
N SER A 179 -13.31 -22.79 -12.39
CA SER A 179 -12.63 -23.93 -13.03
C SER A 179 -11.17 -24.04 -12.59
N ARG A 180 -10.46 -22.92 -12.43
CA ARG A 180 -9.10 -22.90 -11.88
C ARG A 180 -9.08 -23.36 -10.42
N LEU A 181 -9.98 -22.86 -9.59
CA LEU A 181 -10.09 -23.26 -8.19
C LEU A 181 -10.42 -24.75 -8.05
N ARG A 182 -11.36 -25.27 -8.86
CA ARG A 182 -11.70 -26.69 -8.88
C ARG A 182 -10.49 -27.54 -9.25
N ARG A 183 -9.70 -27.12 -10.24
CA ARG A 183 -8.48 -27.83 -10.65
C ARG A 183 -7.40 -27.75 -9.58
N SER A 184 -7.20 -26.61 -8.94
CA SER A 184 -6.30 -26.47 -7.79
C SER A 184 -6.70 -27.40 -6.65
N LYS A 185 -7.99 -27.45 -6.29
CA LYS A 185 -8.49 -28.34 -5.22
C LYS A 185 -8.30 -29.82 -5.55
N ALA A 186 -8.47 -30.21 -6.82
CA ALA A 186 -8.17 -31.57 -7.27
C ALA A 186 -6.68 -31.92 -7.12
N LEU A 187 -5.79 -30.98 -7.48
CA LEU A 187 -4.34 -31.12 -7.31
C LEU A 187 -3.93 -31.12 -5.83
N LEU A 188 -4.63 -30.38 -4.99
CA LEU A 188 -4.40 -30.26 -3.54
C LEU A 188 -5.21 -31.27 -2.70
N LYS A 189 -5.66 -32.40 -3.28
CA LYS A 189 -6.48 -33.48 -2.69
C LYS A 189 -6.93 -33.31 -1.22
N LYS A 190 -8.24 -33.39 -0.97
CA LYS A 190 -9.00 -33.26 0.31
C LYS A 190 -8.21 -33.13 1.63
N GLU A 191 -7.32 -34.06 1.96
CA GLU A 191 -6.52 -34.08 3.19
C GLU A 191 -5.50 -32.92 3.29
N LEU A 192 -5.04 -32.41 2.15
CA LEU A 192 -4.21 -31.22 2.07
C LEU A 192 -5.05 -29.93 2.05
N ILE A 193 -6.33 -29.95 1.66
CA ILE A 193 -7.18 -28.74 1.64
C ILE A 193 -7.47 -28.23 3.07
N GLU A 194 -7.89 -29.11 3.99
CA GLU A 194 -8.15 -28.71 5.39
C GLU A 194 -6.87 -28.19 6.06
N LEU A 195 -5.74 -28.83 5.77
CA LEU A 195 -4.42 -28.39 6.18
C LEU A 195 -4.08 -27.01 5.58
N VAL A 196 -4.29 -26.81 4.27
CA VAL A 196 -4.12 -25.52 3.57
C VAL A 196 -4.96 -24.42 4.21
N GLU A 197 -6.22 -24.69 4.56
CA GLU A 197 -7.10 -23.71 5.21
C GLU A 197 -6.59 -23.30 6.59
N ASN A 198 -6.04 -24.25 7.37
CA ASN A 198 -5.47 -23.97 8.68
C ASN A 198 -4.12 -23.23 8.60
N ALA A 199 -3.19 -23.69 7.76
CA ALA A 199 -1.90 -23.01 7.54
C ALA A 199 -2.07 -21.63 6.88
N ALA A 200 -3.10 -21.46 6.05
CA ALA A 200 -3.49 -20.15 5.51
C ALA A 200 -3.84 -19.17 6.64
N ASN A 201 -4.54 -19.61 7.68
CA ASN A 201 -4.89 -18.75 8.81
C ASN A 201 -3.65 -18.31 9.61
N GLU A 202 -2.65 -19.18 9.78
CA GLU A 202 -1.40 -18.83 10.48
C GLU A 202 -0.57 -17.78 9.75
N LYS A 203 -0.66 -17.75 8.42
CA LYS A 203 0.20 -16.93 7.54
C LYS A 203 -0.45 -15.63 7.08
N LYS A 204 -1.66 -15.33 7.55
CA LYS A 204 -2.30 -14.03 7.33
C LYS A 204 -1.48 -12.91 7.96
N LEU A 205 -1.40 -11.79 7.26
CA LEU A 205 -0.82 -10.57 7.79
C LEU A 205 -1.79 -9.97 8.83
N GLY A 206 -1.30 -9.79 10.06
CA GLY A 206 -2.08 -9.27 11.20
C GLY A 206 -1.74 -7.81 11.56
N GLU A 207 -2.18 -7.37 12.74
CA GLU A 207 -1.98 -5.98 13.25
C GLU A 207 -0.53 -5.51 13.19
N ALA A 208 0.43 -6.38 13.50
CA ALA A 208 1.85 -6.03 13.47
C ALA A 208 2.32 -5.59 12.08
N PHE A 209 1.78 -6.16 11.00
CA PHE A 209 2.07 -5.71 9.63
C PHE A 209 1.51 -4.31 9.38
N ILE A 210 0.28 -4.04 9.82
CA ILE A 210 -0.35 -2.71 9.71
C ILE A 210 0.49 -1.68 10.46
N GLY A 211 0.96 -2.01 11.67
CA GLY A 211 1.86 -1.16 12.45
C GLY A 211 3.15 -0.82 11.70
N LYS A 212 3.75 -1.78 10.99
CA LYS A 212 4.94 -1.54 10.14
C LYS A 212 4.64 -0.63 8.96
N VAL A 213 3.52 -0.85 8.25
CA VAL A 213 3.09 0.03 7.14
C VAL A 213 2.83 1.44 7.65
N LYS A 214 2.08 1.58 8.76
CA LYS A 214 1.85 2.86 9.44
C LYS A 214 3.15 3.55 9.84
N ALA A 215 4.11 2.83 10.42
CA ALA A 215 5.40 3.40 10.81
C ALA A 215 6.19 3.95 9.60
N ARG A 216 6.14 3.25 8.45
CA ARG A 216 6.77 3.70 7.20
C ARG A 216 6.05 4.88 6.55
N ILE A 217 4.77 5.07 6.86
CA ILE A 217 3.97 6.22 6.42
C ILE A 217 4.06 7.40 7.41
N LYS A 218 4.26 7.14 8.71
CA LYS A 218 4.36 8.17 9.76
C LYS A 218 5.58 9.07 9.64
N ASN A 219 6.59 8.63 8.90
CA ASN A 219 7.84 9.35 8.67
C ASN A 219 7.94 9.73 7.19
N VAL A 220 6.92 10.38 6.62
CA VAL A 220 7.08 10.96 5.28
C VAL A 220 8.08 12.10 5.41
N SER A 221 9.34 11.76 5.16
CA SER A 221 10.41 12.73 4.97
C SER A 221 10.42 13.13 3.51
N VAL A 222 10.02 14.37 3.23
CA VAL A 222 10.14 14.94 1.88
C VAL A 222 11.42 15.74 1.85
N VAL A 223 12.27 15.50 0.85
CA VAL A 223 13.47 16.32 0.66
C VAL A 223 13.09 17.53 -0.17
N PHE A 224 13.30 18.72 0.38
CA PHE A 224 13.14 19.97 -0.35
C PHE A 224 14.50 20.53 -0.70
N LEU A 225 14.67 20.78 -2.00
CA LEU A 225 15.81 21.47 -2.54
C LEU A 225 15.52 22.96 -2.42
N VAL A 226 16.27 23.65 -1.57
CA VAL A 226 16.01 25.06 -1.23
C VAL A 226 17.15 25.96 -1.71
N ALA A 227 16.81 27.18 -2.11
CA ALA A 227 17.79 28.17 -2.58
C ALA A 227 18.67 28.70 -1.43
N SER A 228 18.09 28.84 -0.23
CA SER A 228 18.77 29.27 0.99
C SER A 228 18.24 28.46 2.16
N LEU A 229 19.15 27.82 2.91
CA LEU A 229 18.77 27.02 4.08
C LEU A 229 18.22 27.93 5.19
N GLU A 230 18.89 29.05 5.44
CA GLU A 230 18.51 30.03 6.49
C GLU A 230 17.11 30.61 6.24
N GLU A 231 16.83 31.09 5.03
CA GLU A 231 15.52 31.66 4.69
C GLU A 231 14.40 30.63 4.79
N SER A 232 14.69 29.39 4.41
CA SER A 232 13.70 28.30 4.44
C SER A 232 13.42 27.84 5.87
N ILE A 233 14.45 27.72 6.72
CA ILE A 233 14.26 27.43 8.15
C ILE A 233 13.38 28.51 8.78
N ASN A 234 13.74 29.79 8.58
CA ASN A 234 13.00 30.91 9.13
C ASN A 234 11.53 30.88 8.66
N PHE A 235 11.28 30.64 7.37
CA PHE A 235 9.93 30.52 6.83
C PHE A 235 9.13 29.42 7.55
N TYR A 236 9.69 28.21 7.65
CA TYR A 236 8.99 27.08 8.23
C TYR A 236 8.76 27.24 9.75
N GLU A 237 9.73 27.78 10.49
CA GLU A 237 9.57 28.08 11.92
C GLU A 237 8.50 29.16 12.17
N GLU A 238 8.43 30.18 11.32
CA GLU A 238 7.41 31.23 11.42
C GLU A 238 5.99 30.73 11.24
N ILE A 239 5.81 29.64 10.49
CA ILE A 239 4.51 28.97 10.31
C ILE A 239 4.33 27.75 11.22
N GLY A 240 5.19 27.60 12.23
CA GLY A 240 5.00 26.66 13.35
C GLY A 240 5.70 25.30 13.21
N PHE A 241 6.60 25.12 12.25
CA PHE A 241 7.46 23.93 12.19
C PHE A 241 8.56 24.01 13.25
N VAL A 242 9.05 22.85 13.68
CA VAL A 242 10.19 22.74 14.60
C VAL A 242 11.39 22.19 13.84
N SER A 243 12.53 22.90 13.91
CA SER A 243 13.78 22.47 13.29
C SER A 243 14.57 21.51 14.18
N GLU A 244 15.25 20.54 13.56
CA GLU A 244 16.18 19.62 14.21
C GLU A 244 17.35 19.32 13.25
N ASP A 245 18.61 19.40 13.73
CA ASP A 245 19.78 18.97 12.95
C ASP A 245 20.07 17.50 13.21
N ILE A 246 19.99 16.69 12.16
CA ILE A 246 20.28 15.27 12.21
C ILE A 246 21.35 14.96 11.15
N GLY A 247 22.59 14.78 11.62
CA GLY A 247 23.69 14.33 10.77
C GLY A 247 24.08 15.32 9.68
N GLY A 248 23.89 16.63 9.91
CA GLY A 248 24.20 17.69 8.94
C GLY A 248 23.06 17.98 7.96
N HIS A 249 21.87 17.45 8.23
CA HIS A 249 20.64 17.78 7.51
C HIS A 249 19.66 18.45 8.46
N ILE A 250 18.95 19.47 7.97
CA ILE A 250 17.95 20.17 8.76
C ILE A 250 16.57 19.57 8.48
N HIS A 251 15.94 19.07 9.53
CA HIS A 251 14.63 18.45 9.52
C HIS A 251 13.61 19.44 10.09
N MET A 252 12.65 19.87 9.27
CA MET A 252 11.52 20.69 9.71
C MET A 252 10.32 19.78 10.00
N ASN A 253 9.86 19.74 11.24
CA ASN A 253 8.81 18.84 11.69
C ASN A 253 7.50 19.60 11.96
N TYR A 254 6.38 19.08 11.47
CA TYR A 254 5.05 19.61 11.74
C TYR A 254 3.98 18.53 11.63
N GLY A 255 3.13 18.34 12.65
CA GLY A 255 1.95 17.48 12.56
C GLY A 255 2.20 16.03 12.13
N GLY A 256 3.44 15.53 12.27
CA GLY A 256 3.88 14.21 11.79
C GLY A 256 4.49 14.18 10.39
N ALA A 257 4.63 15.31 9.71
CA ALA A 257 5.43 15.47 8.50
C ALA A 257 6.85 15.94 8.87
N THR A 258 7.85 15.50 8.10
CA THR A 258 9.23 15.97 8.21
C THR A 258 9.69 16.46 6.84
N PHE A 259 10.17 17.70 6.73
CA PHE A 259 10.83 18.20 5.52
C PHE A 259 12.34 18.24 5.77
N ILE A 260 13.09 17.52 4.95
CA ILE A 260 14.55 17.54 4.99
C ILE A 260 15.01 18.61 4.01
N LEU A 261 15.52 19.71 4.53
CA LEU A 261 15.98 20.82 3.70
C LEU A 261 17.41 20.55 3.23
N HIS A 262 17.63 20.72 1.93
CA HIS A 262 18.95 20.64 1.33
C HIS A 262 19.17 21.84 0.44
N GLU A 263 20.16 22.65 0.78
CA GLU A 263 20.52 23.83 0.00
C GLU A 263 21.14 23.42 -1.35
N VAL A 264 20.66 24.01 -2.44
CA VAL A 264 21.19 23.74 -3.78
C VAL A 264 22.42 24.60 -4.09
N LYS A 265 23.27 24.11 -4.99
CA LYS A 265 24.44 24.89 -5.47
C LYS A 265 24.05 26.00 -6.45
N GLN A 266 22.95 25.83 -7.17
CA GLN A 266 22.43 26.78 -8.15
C GLN A 266 20.92 26.87 -8.00
N ASN A 267 20.36 28.08 -7.94
CA ASN A 267 18.91 28.27 -7.71
C ASN A 267 18.02 27.59 -8.76
N ILE A 268 18.54 27.32 -9.97
CA ILE A 268 17.82 26.58 -11.02
C ILE A 268 17.52 25.11 -10.64
N ASP A 269 18.20 24.58 -9.62
CA ASP A 269 18.00 23.21 -9.14
C ASP A 269 16.86 23.08 -8.11
N VAL A 270 16.26 24.19 -7.67
CA VAL A 270 15.00 24.17 -6.91
C VAL A 270 13.89 23.69 -7.84
N ARG A 271 13.23 22.58 -7.46
CA ARG A 271 12.29 21.87 -8.35
C ARG A 271 10.98 21.50 -7.65
N PRO A 272 10.04 22.45 -7.50
CA PRO A 272 8.67 22.13 -7.10
C PRO A 272 8.00 21.24 -8.16
N PHE A 273 7.45 20.11 -7.77
CA PHE A 273 6.70 19.20 -8.64
C PHE A 273 5.40 19.85 -9.13
N SER A 274 4.76 20.64 -8.28
CA SER A 274 3.52 21.36 -8.57
C SER A 274 3.66 22.41 -9.67
N ALA A 275 4.89 22.86 -9.97
CA ALA A 275 5.18 23.77 -11.06
C ALA A 275 5.29 23.07 -12.43
N ALA A 276 5.32 21.73 -12.49
CA ALA A 276 5.36 20.98 -13.75
C ALA A 276 3.98 20.89 -14.41
N VAL A 277 3.92 20.94 -15.74
CA VAL A 277 2.67 20.79 -16.50
C VAL A 277 2.02 19.44 -16.20
N GLY A 278 0.81 19.46 -15.63
CA GLY A 278 0.09 18.25 -15.20
C GLY A 278 0.54 17.69 -13.84
N GLY A 279 1.32 18.45 -13.07
CA GLY A 279 1.69 18.14 -11.69
C GLY A 279 0.53 18.24 -10.71
N LEU A 280 0.76 17.75 -9.49
CA LEU A 280 -0.20 17.88 -8.38
C LEU A 280 -0.37 19.34 -7.98
N TYR A 281 -1.51 19.69 -7.40
CA TYR A 281 -1.73 21.04 -6.87
C TYR A 281 -0.93 21.32 -5.58
N PHE A 282 -0.21 20.33 -5.05
CA PHE A 282 0.69 20.47 -3.90
C PHE A 282 1.91 19.55 -4.04
N ASP A 283 3.00 19.93 -3.38
CA ASP A 283 4.27 19.22 -3.28
C ASP A 283 4.41 18.41 -1.99
N ALA A 284 3.77 18.86 -0.90
CA ALA A 284 3.68 18.12 0.35
C ALA A 284 2.34 18.38 1.06
N PHE A 285 1.95 17.46 1.94
CA PHE A 285 0.71 17.53 2.71
C PHE A 285 0.98 17.36 4.20
N CYS A 286 0.46 18.27 5.01
CA CYS A 286 0.60 18.32 6.47
C CYS A 286 -0.76 18.13 7.14
N TYR A 287 -0.82 17.26 8.15
CA TYR A 287 -2.03 17.06 8.96
C TYR A 287 -2.01 17.97 10.17
N THR A 288 -3.20 18.47 10.51
CA THR A 288 -3.47 19.18 11.76
C THR A 288 -4.91 18.88 12.20
N ASP A 289 -5.24 19.21 13.44
CA ASP A 289 -6.64 19.25 13.89
C ASP A 289 -7.36 20.51 13.35
N PRO A 290 -8.72 20.56 13.38
CA PRO A 290 -9.49 21.68 12.84
C PRO A 290 -9.19 23.05 13.45
N GLU A 291 -8.86 23.10 14.74
CA GLU A 291 -8.51 24.34 15.42
C GLU A 291 -7.12 24.80 15.00
N GLY A 292 -6.15 23.87 14.96
CA GLY A 292 -4.82 24.11 14.42
C GLY A 292 -4.83 24.59 12.96
N LEU A 293 -5.72 24.06 12.11
CA LEU A 293 -5.84 24.53 10.73
C LEU A 293 -6.38 25.95 10.63
N ARG A 294 -7.37 26.31 11.45
CA ARG A 294 -7.89 27.68 11.50
C ARG A 294 -6.82 28.65 11.96
N HIS A 295 -6.08 28.28 13.01
CA HIS A 295 -4.97 29.07 13.50
C HIS A 295 -3.88 29.23 12.45
N LEU A 296 -3.51 28.18 11.73
CA LEU A 296 -2.57 28.27 10.61
C LEU A 296 -3.02 29.25 9.54
N VAL A 297 -4.30 29.22 9.16
CA VAL A 297 -4.84 30.16 8.16
C VAL A 297 -4.71 31.61 8.65
N GLU A 298 -4.95 31.88 9.92
CA GLU A 298 -4.72 33.20 10.53
C GLU A 298 -3.23 33.59 10.48
N VAL A 299 -2.33 32.65 10.81
CA VAL A 299 -0.88 32.86 10.74
C VAL A 299 -0.45 33.17 9.31
N PHE A 300 -0.90 32.41 8.32
CA PHE A 300 -0.58 32.62 6.90
C PHE A 300 -1.03 34.01 6.44
N GLN A 301 -2.25 34.41 6.79
CA GLN A 301 -2.78 35.74 6.46
C GLN A 301 -1.99 36.87 7.13
N PHE A 302 -1.70 36.72 8.42
CA PHE A 302 -0.93 37.70 9.19
C PHE A 302 0.50 37.88 8.65
N LYS A 303 1.14 36.78 8.25
CA LYS A 303 2.50 36.74 7.70
C LYS A 303 2.57 37.07 6.20
N GLY A 304 1.42 37.17 5.52
CA GLY A 304 1.37 37.42 4.07
C GLY A 304 1.84 36.24 3.22
N VAL A 305 1.73 35.01 3.72
CA VAL A 305 2.04 33.79 2.97
C VAL A 305 1.01 33.61 1.85
N GLU A 306 1.47 33.35 0.62
CA GLU A 306 0.60 33.16 -0.54
C GLU A 306 -0.26 31.91 -0.36
N ILE A 307 -1.59 32.06 -0.32
CA ILE A 307 -2.54 30.95 -0.39
C ILE A 307 -2.87 30.70 -1.86
N VAL A 308 -2.47 29.53 -2.37
CA VAL A 308 -2.65 29.14 -3.78
C VAL A 308 -3.95 28.35 -4.01
N ASN A 309 -4.49 27.73 -2.97
CA ASN A 309 -5.76 27.00 -3.03
C ASN A 309 -6.46 27.01 -1.65
N GLY A 310 -7.78 27.20 -1.62
CA GLY A 310 -8.54 27.35 -0.37
C GLY A 310 -8.44 28.75 0.27
N PRO A 311 -8.69 28.88 1.60
CA PRO A 311 -9.11 27.81 2.49
C PRO A 311 -10.51 27.29 2.16
N HIS A 312 -10.67 25.97 2.23
CA HIS A 312 -11.94 25.27 2.06
C HIS A 312 -12.37 24.70 3.41
N TRP A 313 -13.57 25.08 3.86
CA TRP A 313 -14.16 24.59 5.11
C TRP A 313 -15.41 23.78 4.76
N THR A 314 -15.39 22.47 5.01
CA THR A 314 -16.57 21.61 4.84
C THR A 314 -16.92 20.91 6.14
N GLU A 315 -18.09 20.28 6.25
CA GLU A 315 -18.48 19.55 7.47
C GLU A 315 -17.54 18.40 7.81
N ARG A 316 -16.91 17.78 6.81
CA ARG A 316 -16.06 16.58 7.00
C ARG A 316 -14.57 16.87 6.90
N TRP A 317 -14.19 17.85 6.10
CA TRP A 317 -12.80 18.12 5.77
C TRP A 317 -12.55 19.61 5.58
N SER A 318 -11.42 20.08 6.09
CA SER A 318 -10.95 21.43 5.88
C SER A 318 -9.54 21.39 5.32
N GLU A 319 -9.22 22.28 4.38
CA GLU A 319 -7.87 22.37 3.84
C GLU A 319 -7.51 23.77 3.33
N VAL A 320 -6.21 24.05 3.27
CA VAL A 320 -5.62 25.21 2.62
C VAL A 320 -4.29 24.81 2.00
N THR A 321 -3.92 25.40 0.88
CA THR A 321 -2.60 25.21 0.27
C THR A 321 -1.90 26.53 0.12
N ILE A 322 -0.66 26.60 0.59
CA ILE A 322 0.19 27.78 0.49
C ILE A 322 1.33 27.56 -0.51
N ARG A 323 1.97 28.63 -0.95
CA ARG A 323 3.28 28.59 -1.62
C ARG A 323 4.37 29.00 -0.64
N ASP A 324 5.41 28.17 -0.51
CA ASP A 324 6.59 28.50 0.28
C ASP A 324 7.53 29.46 -0.48
N ASN A 325 8.59 29.91 0.20
CA ASN A 325 9.61 30.81 -0.36
C ASN A 325 10.42 30.23 -1.53
N ASN A 326 10.37 28.92 -1.75
CA ASN A 326 11.03 28.22 -2.86
C ASN A 326 10.05 27.82 -3.98
N GLY A 327 8.77 28.18 -3.84
CA GLY A 327 7.72 27.88 -4.81
C GLY A 327 7.02 26.55 -4.62
N TYR A 328 7.37 25.76 -3.59
CA TYR A 328 6.67 24.53 -3.23
C TYR A 328 5.27 24.86 -2.72
N GLN A 329 4.29 24.08 -3.15
CA GLN A 329 2.90 24.21 -2.72
C GLN A 329 2.66 23.26 -1.54
N ILE A 330 2.44 23.78 -0.34
CA ILE A 330 2.27 22.95 0.87
C ILE A 330 0.80 22.97 1.28
N ALA A 331 0.17 21.81 1.24
CA ALA A 331 -1.22 21.65 1.66
C ALA A 331 -1.31 21.28 3.15
N PHE A 332 -2.22 21.93 3.87
CA PHE A 332 -2.55 21.63 5.25
C PHE A 332 -4.01 21.20 5.32
N GLY A 333 -4.28 20.09 6.00
CA GLY A 333 -5.62 19.51 6.09
C GLY A 333 -5.99 19.06 7.49
N ALA A 334 -7.29 19.15 7.77
CA ALA A 334 -7.90 18.71 9.02
C ALA A 334 -9.19 17.95 8.77
N ASN A 335 -9.35 16.83 9.48
CA ASN A 335 -10.61 16.10 9.57
C ASN A 335 -11.48 16.76 10.66
N ASN A 336 -12.72 17.13 10.30
CA ASN A 336 -13.65 17.77 11.23
C ASN A 336 -14.61 16.75 11.90
N GLU A 337 -14.54 15.47 11.53
CA GLU A 337 -15.35 14.37 12.10
C GLU A 337 -14.79 13.77 13.39
#